data_AF-Q7M258-F1
#
_entry.id   AF-Q7M258-F1
#
_cell.length_a   1.000
_cell.length_b   1.000
_cell.length_c   1.000
_cell.angle_alpha   90.00
_cell.angle_beta   90.00
_cell.angle_gamma   90.00
#
_symmetry.space_group_name_H-M   'P 1'
#
loop_
_entity.id
_entity.type
_entity.pdbx_description
1 polymer ?
#
loop_
_entity_poly.entity_id
_entity_poly.type
_entity_poly.pdbx_seq_one_letter_code
_entity_poly.pdbx_strand_id
1 'polypeptide(L)' 'ATYNIKLITPEGTKEITCSDSEYILDAAEEKGLDLPYSCR' A
#
# COMPACT_ATOMS: atom_id res chain seq x y z
N ALA A 1 -8.83 -13.01 0.64
CA ALA A 1 -7.51 -13.58 0.27
C ALA A 1 -6.45 -12.49 0.46
N THR A 2 -5.21 -12.86 0.76
CA THR A 2 -4.11 -11.88 0.88
C THR A 2 -3.34 -11.86 -0.43
N TYR A 3 -3.17 -10.68 -1.00
CA TYR A 3 -2.49 -10.47 -2.26
C TYR A 3 -1.22 -9.67 -2.04
N ASN A 4 -0.16 -10.04 -2.78
CA ASN A 4 1.08 -9.29 -2.77
C ASN A 4 0.99 -8.21 -3.86
N ILE A 5 0.99 -6.95 -3.44
CA ILE A 5 0.85 -5.79 -4.31
C ILE A 5 2.20 -5.09 -4.41
N LYS A 6 2.59 -4.78 -5.64
CA LYS A 6 3.76 -3.94 -5.92
C LYS A 6 3.33 -2.49 -6.10
N LEU A 7 3.78 -1.62 -5.21
CA LEU A 7 3.64 -0.17 -5.31
C LEU A 7 4.89 0.39 -5.98
N ILE A 8 4.73 1.05 -7.12
CA ILE A 8 5.81 1.76 -7.82
C ILE A 8 5.68 3.24 -7.44
N THR A 9 6.49 3.70 -6.49
CA THR A 9 6.53 5.10 -6.08
C THR A 9 7.78 5.78 -6.70
N PRO A 10 7.83 7.11 -6.78
CA PRO A 10 9.03 7.82 -7.25
C PRO A 10 10.29 7.55 -6.41
N GLU A 11 10.16 7.09 -5.16
CA GLU A 11 11.28 6.64 -4.32
C GLU A 11 11.74 5.22 -4.64
N GLY A 12 10.90 4.41 -5.29
CA GLY A 12 11.22 3.05 -5.71
C GLY A 12 10.02 2.10 -5.69
N THR A 13 10.28 0.85 -6.05
CA THR A 13 9.31 -0.24 -5.91
C THR A 13 9.29 -0.77 -4.48
N LYS A 14 8.11 -0.78 -3.85
CA LYS A 14 7.85 -1.54 -2.62
C LYS A 14 6.81 -2.63 -2.83
N GLU A 15 6.90 -3.67 -2.03
CA GLU A 15 5.97 -4.81 -2.06
C GLU A 15 5.28 -4.90 -0.71
N ILE A 16 3.95 -4.94 -0.70
CA ILE A 16 3.15 -5.13 0.51
C ILE A 16 2.13 -6.23 0.30
N THR A 17 1.87 -6.98 1.37
CA THR A 17 0.74 -7.90 1.44
C THR A 17 -0.48 -7.14 1.94
N CYS A 18 -1.57 -7.15 1.17
CA CYS A 18 -2.85 -6.57 1.58
C CYS A 18 -3.97 -7.58 1.39
N SER A 19 -4.94 -7.53 2.30
CA SER A 19 -6.16 -8.34 2.22
C SER A 19 -7.10 -7.77 1.17
N ASP A 20 -7.85 -8.62 0.46
CA ASP A 20 -8.90 -8.18 -0.48
C ASP A 20 -9.95 -7.23 0.14
N SER A 21 -10.18 -7.38 1.45
CA SER A 21 -11.16 -6.60 2.21
C SER A 21 -10.56 -5.36 2.89
N GLU A 22 -9.26 -5.11 2.68
CA GLU A 22 -8.52 -3.99 3.27
C GLU A 22 -8.06 -3.04 2.17
N TYR A 23 -7.96 -1.75 2.50
CA TYR A 23 -7.44 -0.79 1.55
C TYR A 23 -5.93 -0.87 1.47
N ILE A 24 -5.42 -0.89 0.24
CA ILE A 24 -3.98 -0.88 -0.06
C ILE A 24 -3.26 0.29 0.62
N LEU A 25 -3.96 1.43 0.78
CA LEU A 25 -3.43 2.62 1.45
C LEU A 25 -3.20 2.38 2.95
N ASP A 26 -4.17 1.81 3.66
CA ASP A 26 -4.02 1.46 5.08
C ASP A 26 -2.91 0.43 5.29
N ALA A 27 -2.88 -0.60 4.44
CA ALA A 27 -1.83 -1.62 4.48
C ALA A 27 -0.44 -1.04 4.18
N ALA A 28 -0.37 -0.02 3.33
CA ALA A 28 0.86 0.71 3.08
C ALA A 28 1.27 1.54 4.32
N GLU A 29 0.36 2.32 4.90
CA GLU A 29 0.61 3.12 6.11
C GLU A 29 1.08 2.25 7.28
N GLU A 30 0.43 1.10 7.55
CA GLU A 30 0.86 0.16 8.60
C GLU A 30 2.28 -0.38 8.36
N LYS A 31 2.71 -0.49 7.09
CA LYS A 31 4.07 -0.88 6.72
C LYS A 31 5.05 0.29 6.68
N GLY A 32 4.63 1.48 7.08
CA GLY A 32 5.43 2.71 7.03
C GLY A 32 5.68 3.21 5.61
N LEU A 33 4.77 2.93 4.68
CA LEU A 33 4.73 3.52 3.34
C LEU A 33 3.74 4.68 3.34
N ASP A 34 4.29 5.90 3.40
CA ASP A 34 3.49 7.11 3.24
C ASP A 34 3.18 7.30 1.76
N LEU A 35 1.92 7.10 1.39
CA LEU A 35 1.43 7.31 0.04
C LEU A 35 0.62 8.60 0.02
N PRO A 36 0.81 9.50 -0.96
CA PRO A 36 0.08 10.76 -0.99
C PRO A 36 -1.42 10.51 -1.24
N TYR A 37 -2.26 10.98 -0.32
CA TYR A 37 -3.72 11.05 -0.47
C TYR A 37 -4.23 12.45 -0.07
N SER A 38 -5.41 12.85 -0.57
CA SER A 38 -5.99 14.19 -0.24
C SER A 38 -7.48 14.18 0.08
N CYS A 39 -8.24 13.26 -0.49
CA CYS A 39 -9.72 13.27 -0.40
C CYS A 39 -10.30 12.04 0.29
N ARG A 40 -9.46 11.26 0.98
CA ARG A 40 -9.95 10.23 1.88
C ARG A 40 -10.44 10.84 3.18
#